data_AF-A0A1S3C216-F1
#
_entry.id   AF-A0A1S3C216-F1
#
_cell.length_a   1.000
_cell.length_b   1.000
_cell.length_c   1.000
_cell.angle_alpha   90.00
_cell.angle_beta   90.00
_cell.angle_gamma   90.00
#
_symmetry.space_group_name_H-M   'P 1'
#
loop_
_entity.id
_entity.type
_entity.pdbx_description
1 polymer ?
#
loop_
_entity_poly.entity_id
_entity_poly.type
_entity_poly.pdbx_seq_one_letter_code
_entity_poly.pdbx_strand_id
1 'polypeptide(L)'
;MQQGGGSESEVTWEDQQNINKFSRLNNRFHELEDEIRTAKETNDNLEDASNELILSDDDVIRFQIGEVFAHIPKEEVEGRLEQMKEENVEHLKKLEEEKDSIVAQMAELKKILYGKFKDSINLEDD
;
A
#
# COMPACT_ATOMS: atom_id res chain seq x y z
N MET A 1 -26.45 -14.53 40.60
CA MET A 1 -26.72 -15.21 39.32
C MET A 1 -27.45 -14.23 38.41
N GLN A 2 -26.72 -13.35 37.72
CA GLN A 2 -27.31 -12.43 36.75
C GLN A 2 -27.23 -13.11 35.38
N GLN A 3 -28.39 -13.43 34.81
CA GLN A 3 -28.52 -14.00 33.48
C GLN A 3 -28.03 -12.96 32.46
N GLY A 4 -26.87 -13.22 31.85
CA GLY A 4 -26.41 -12.51 30.67
C GLY A 4 -27.19 -13.02 29.45
N GLY A 5 -28.36 -12.44 29.21
CA GLY A 5 -29.09 -12.59 27.96
C GLY A 5 -28.39 -11.83 26.84
N GLY A 6 -27.20 -12.30 26.44
CA GLY A 6 -26.63 -11.93 25.15
C GLY A 6 -27.49 -12.62 24.10
N SER A 7 -28.23 -11.83 23.32
CA SER A 7 -28.81 -12.36 22.09
C SER A 7 -27.64 -12.71 21.17
N GLU A 8 -27.25 -13.98 21.12
CA GLU A 8 -26.45 -14.52 20.02
C GLU A 8 -27.27 -14.26 18.76
N SER A 9 -26.99 -13.13 18.12
CA SER A 9 -27.65 -12.73 16.89
C SER A 9 -27.31 -13.79 15.84
N GLU A 10 -28.33 -14.44 15.27
CA GLU A 10 -28.13 -15.50 14.30
C GLU A 10 -27.31 -14.97 13.12
N VAL A 11 -26.18 -15.64 12.85
CA VAL A 11 -25.27 -15.28 11.75
C VAL A 11 -25.86 -15.81 10.45
N THR A 12 -26.25 -14.90 9.56
CA THR A 12 -26.76 -15.29 8.23
C THR A 12 -25.60 -15.52 7.27
N TRP A 13 -25.89 -16.17 6.14
CA TRP A 13 -24.90 -16.34 5.08
C TRP A 13 -24.36 -15.01 4.55
N GLU A 14 -25.22 -13.98 4.44
CA GLU A 14 -24.82 -12.63 4.01
C GLU A 14 -23.84 -11.97 4.99
N ASP A 15 -24.07 -12.13 6.30
CA ASP A 15 -23.13 -11.64 7.31
C ASP A 15 -21.76 -12.30 7.17
N GLN A 16 -21.73 -13.63 6.97
CA GLN A 16 -20.48 -14.35 6.77
C GLN A 16 -19.75 -13.91 5.50
N GLN A 17 -20.48 -13.57 4.43
CA GLN A 17 -19.88 -12.97 3.25
C GLN A 17 -19.28 -11.58 3.53
N ASN A 18 -19.98 -10.75 4.29
CA ASN A 18 -19.48 -9.43 4.70
C ASN A 18 -18.23 -9.54 5.58
N ILE A 19 -18.19 -10.50 6.52
CA ILE A 19 -17.02 -10.81 7.35
C ILE A 19 -15.86 -11.26 6.46
N ASN A 20 -16.08 -12.22 5.56
CA ASN A 20 -15.03 -12.70 4.66
C ASN A 20 -14.51 -11.59 3.73
N LYS A 21 -15.40 -10.72 3.26
CA LYS A 21 -15.02 -9.56 2.44
C LYS A 21 -14.18 -8.58 3.25
N PHE A 22 -14.57 -8.29 4.49
CA PHE A 22 -13.81 -7.44 5.41
C PHE A 22 -12.39 -8.00 5.61
N SER A 23 -12.24 -9.29 5.95
CA SER A 23 -10.92 -9.90 6.13
C SER A 23 -10.02 -9.80 4.88
N ARG A 24 -10.59 -9.95 3.68
CA ARG A 24 -9.83 -9.80 2.42
C ARG A 24 -9.38 -8.36 2.18
N LEU A 25 -10.27 -7.39 2.43
CA LEU A 25 -9.96 -5.97 2.32
C LEU A 25 -8.88 -5.57 3.32
N ASN A 26 -8.94 -6.10 4.53
CA ASN A 26 -7.96 -5.84 5.59
C ASN A 26 -6.56 -6.36 5.23
N ASN A 27 -6.48 -7.60 4.71
CA ASN A 27 -5.21 -8.14 4.22
C ASN A 27 -4.64 -7.27 3.09
N ARG A 28 -5.48 -6.89 2.12
CA ARG A 28 -5.05 -6.01 1.02
C ARG A 28 -4.64 -4.62 1.51
N PHE A 29 -5.28 -4.10 2.55
CA PHE A 29 -4.88 -2.84 3.17
C PHE A 29 -3.44 -2.91 3.69
N HIS A 30 -3.06 -3.95 4.44
CA HIS A 30 -1.69 -4.10 4.93
C HIS A 30 -0.68 -4.30 3.79
N GLU A 31 -1.02 -5.08 2.77
CA GLU A 31 -0.19 -5.22 1.56
C GLU A 31 0.04 -3.85 0.91
N LEU A 32 -1.00 -3.03 0.77
CA LEU A 32 -0.88 -1.67 0.23
C LEU A 32 -0.03 -0.76 1.11
N GLU A 33 -0.10 -0.89 2.44
CA GLU A 33 0.77 -0.10 3.34
C GLU A 33 2.25 -0.43 3.13
N ASP A 34 2.57 -1.71 2.95
CA ASP A 34 3.92 -2.17 2.64
C ASP A 34 4.36 -1.71 1.24
N GLU A 35 3.51 -1.85 0.21
CA GLU A 35 3.77 -1.39 -1.16
C GLU A 35 4.02 0.13 -1.20
N ILE A 36 3.20 0.92 -0.50
CA ILE A 36 3.34 2.38 -0.38
C ILE A 36 4.66 2.74 0.31
N ARG A 37 5.03 2.03 1.38
CA ARG A 37 6.30 2.26 2.08
C ARG A 37 7.48 2.02 1.14
N THR A 38 7.49 0.89 0.42
CA THR A 38 8.55 0.57 -0.55
C THR A 38 8.60 1.56 -1.72
N ALA A 39 7.45 2.03 -2.21
CA ALA A 39 7.40 3.05 -3.26
C ALA A 39 7.99 4.39 -2.77
N LYS A 40 7.72 4.79 -1.52
CA LYS A 40 8.31 5.98 -0.90
C LYS A 40 9.83 5.86 -0.74
N GLU A 41 10.30 4.73 -0.21
CA GLU A 41 11.74 4.44 -0.11
C GLU A 41 12.42 4.46 -1.49
N THR A 42 11.75 3.96 -2.52
CA THR A 42 12.26 3.99 -3.90
C THR A 42 12.39 5.42 -4.43
N ASN A 43 11.42 6.30 -4.16
CA ASN A 43 11.51 7.72 -4.53
C ASN A 43 12.67 8.42 -3.82
N ASP A 44 12.85 8.17 -2.53
CA ASP A 44 13.95 8.75 -1.75
C ASP A 44 15.31 8.28 -2.32
N ASN A 45 15.45 6.99 -2.63
CA ASN A 45 16.66 6.45 -3.24
C ASN A 45 16.94 7.02 -4.63
N LEU A 46 15.90 7.26 -5.44
CA LEU A 46 16.05 7.89 -6.76
C LEU A 46 16.47 9.36 -6.64
N GLU A 47 15.93 10.09 -5.66
CA GLU A 47 16.33 11.46 -5.36
C GLU A 47 17.80 11.52 -4.91
N ASP A 48 18.20 10.64 -4.00
CA ASP A 48 19.60 10.53 -3.54
C ASP A 48 20.55 10.19 -4.69
N ALA A 49 20.17 9.25 -5.57
CA ALA A 49 20.95 8.91 -6.75
C ALA A 49 21.08 10.10 -7.73
N SER A 50 20.01 10.88 -7.89
CA SER A 50 20.00 12.07 -8.75
C SER A 50 20.89 13.17 -8.18
N ASN A 51 20.85 13.38 -6.86
CA ASN A 51 21.72 14.33 -6.16
C ASN A 51 23.19 13.94 -6.27
N GLU A 52 23.53 12.66 -6.09
CA GLU A 52 24.91 12.18 -6.25
C GLU A 52 25.40 12.32 -7.69
N LEU A 53 24.54 12.05 -8.67
CA LEU A 53 24.85 12.21 -10.08
C LEU A 53 25.22 13.66 -10.43
N ILE A 54 24.54 14.64 -9.85
CA ILE A 54 24.85 16.07 -10.02
C ILE A 54 26.28 16.39 -9.53
N LEU A 55 26.71 15.77 -8.44
CA LEU A 55 28.04 15.96 -7.84
C LEU A 55 29.16 15.23 -8.59
N SER A 56 28.82 14.29 -9.48
CA SER A 56 29.80 13.52 -10.25
C SER A 56 30.42 14.35 -11.39
N ASP A 57 31.75 14.36 -11.46
CA ASP A 57 32.52 14.93 -12.57
C ASP A 57 32.70 13.96 -13.76
N ASP A 58 32.14 12.73 -13.67
CA ASP A 58 32.30 11.72 -14.72
C ASP A 58 31.29 11.95 -15.87
N ASP A 59 31.79 11.94 -17.12
CA ASP A 59 30.94 12.01 -18.32
C ASP A 59 30.15 10.71 -18.58
N VAL A 60 30.58 9.60 -17.98
CA VAL A 60 30.03 8.26 -18.18
C VAL A 60 29.83 7.56 -16.85
N ILE A 61 28.62 7.07 -16.64
CA ILE A 61 28.17 6.50 -15.38
C ILE A 61 27.97 4.99 -15.55
N ARG A 62 28.35 4.23 -14.51
CA ARG A 62 28.07 2.80 -14.44
C ARG A 62 26.66 2.58 -13.91
N PHE A 63 25.70 2.43 -14.82
CA PHE A 63 24.30 2.20 -14.50
C PHE A 63 24.01 0.70 -14.36
N GLN A 64 23.36 0.30 -13.27
CA GLN A 64 23.02 -1.11 -13.03
C GLN A 64 21.75 -1.51 -13.78
N ILE A 65 21.81 -2.62 -14.52
CA ILE A 65 20.66 -3.24 -15.18
C ILE A 65 20.64 -4.72 -14.81
N GLY A 66 19.73 -5.09 -13.90
CA GLY A 66 19.71 -6.44 -13.31
C GLY A 66 21.02 -6.71 -12.56
N GLU A 67 21.82 -7.66 -13.08
CA GLU A 67 23.08 -8.10 -12.46
C GLU A 67 24.34 -7.50 -13.10
N VAL A 68 24.20 -6.64 -14.11
CA VAL A 68 25.35 -6.06 -14.84
C VAL A 68 25.37 -4.54 -14.75
N PHE A 69 26.55 -3.94 -14.97
CA PHE A 69 26.72 -2.50 -15.09
C PHE A 69 27.04 -2.12 -16.53
N ALA A 70 26.25 -1.21 -17.09
CA ALA A 70 26.49 -0.61 -18.40
C ALA A 70 27.10 0.79 -18.23
N HIS A 71 28.02 1.15 -19.13
CA HIS A 71 28.56 2.50 -19.20
C HIS A 71 27.61 3.35 -20.04
N ILE A 72 26.94 4.31 -19.40
CA ILE A 72 25.91 5.15 -20.02
C ILE A 72 26.32 6.62 -19.87
N PRO A 73 26.15 7.47 -20.91
CA PRO A 73 26.40 8.91 -20.78
C PRO A 73 25.60 9.52 -19.64
N LYS A 74 26.21 10.45 -18.90
CA LYS A 74 25.59 11.10 -17.74
C LYS A 74 24.19 11.65 -18.04
N GLU A 75 24.04 12.40 -19.13
CA GLU A 75 22.77 12.99 -19.57
C GLU A 75 21.66 11.94 -19.79
N GLU A 76 22.02 10.76 -20.31
CA GLU A 76 21.05 9.67 -20.48
C GLU A 76 20.66 9.05 -19.13
N VAL A 77 21.58 8.96 -18.17
CA VAL A 77 21.26 8.50 -16.81
C VAL A 77 20.34 9.50 -16.10
N GLU A 78 20.58 10.80 -16.24
CA GLU A 78 19.69 11.85 -15.70
C GLU A 78 18.25 11.68 -16.23
N GLY A 79 18.09 11.51 -17.54
CA GLY A 79 16.78 11.28 -18.14
C GLY A 79 16.10 9.99 -17.67
N ARG A 80 16.87 8.91 -17.46
CA ARG A 80 16.35 7.64 -16.93
C ARG A 80 15.89 7.77 -15.48
N LEU A 81 16.66 8.45 -14.63
CA LEU A 81 16.29 8.67 -13.23
C LEU A 81 15.03 9.50 -13.11
N GLU A 82 14.89 10.56 -13.90
CA GLU A 82 13.67 11.38 -13.93
C GLU A 82 12.45 10.55 -14.35
N GLN A 83 12.57 9.76 -15.43
CA GLN A 83 11.49 8.88 -15.87
C GLN A 83 11.10 7.87 -14.78
N MET A 84 12.08 7.21 -14.14
CA MET A 84 11.83 6.25 -13.07
C MET A 84 11.12 6.90 -11.88
N LYS A 85 11.46 8.15 -11.55
CA LYS A 85 10.82 8.92 -10.49
C LYS A 85 9.39 9.29 -10.85
N GLU A 86 9.13 9.78 -12.06
CA GLU A 86 7.78 10.09 -12.54
C GLU A 86 6.86 8.86 -12.51
N GLU A 87 7.35 7.72 -13.02
CA GLU A 87 6.62 6.45 -13.03
C GLU A 87 6.30 5.98 -11.61
N ASN A 88 7.27 6.08 -10.69
CA ASN A 88 7.09 5.65 -9.31
C ASN A 88 6.16 6.60 -8.51
N VAL A 89 6.17 7.91 -8.80
CA VAL A 89 5.20 8.88 -8.25
C VAL A 89 3.78 8.58 -8.74
N GLU A 90 3.59 8.27 -10.03
CA GLU A 90 2.27 7.88 -10.54
C GLU A 90 1.80 6.57 -9.92
N HIS A 91 2.70 5.60 -9.77
CA HIS A 91 2.39 4.33 -9.11
C HIS A 91 1.98 4.53 -7.65
N LEU A 92 2.74 5.32 -6.88
CA LEU A 92 2.44 5.65 -5.49
C LEU A 92 1.05 6.29 -5.36
N LYS A 93 0.71 7.22 -6.26
CA LYS A 93 -0.63 7.84 -6.28
C LYS A 93 -1.74 6.80 -6.46
N LYS A 94 -1.57 5.85 -7.38
CA LYS A 94 -2.57 4.78 -7.60
C LYS A 94 -2.73 3.88 -6.37
N LEU A 95 -1.64 3.57 -5.67
CA LEU A 95 -1.68 2.79 -4.43
C LEU A 95 -2.42 3.54 -3.31
N GLU A 96 -2.16 4.84 -3.16
CA GLU A 96 -2.85 5.69 -2.18
C GLU A 96 -4.36 5.80 -2.48
N GLU A 97 -4.74 5.96 -3.75
CA GLU A 97 -6.14 5.94 -4.18
C GLU A 97 -6.83 4.58 -3.93
N GLU A 98 -6.14 3.46 -4.16
CA GLU A 98 -6.65 2.12 -3.85
C GLU A 98 -6.83 1.95 -2.33
N LYS A 99 -5.85 2.38 -1.54
CA LYS A 99 -5.90 2.33 -0.07
C LYS A 99 -7.11 3.09 0.46
N ASP A 100 -7.33 4.33 -0.01
CA ASP A 100 -8.47 5.15 0.41
C ASP A 100 -9.82 4.47 0.08
N SER A 101 -9.92 3.86 -1.10
CA SER A 101 -11.10 3.10 -1.52
C SER A 101 -11.36 1.89 -0.61
N ILE A 102 -10.30 1.16 -0.24
CA ILE A 102 -10.40 0.00 0.66
C ILE A 102 -10.82 0.43 2.06
N VAL A 103 -10.23 1.51 2.60
CA VAL A 103 -10.61 2.07 3.90
C VAL A 103 -12.08 2.47 3.91
N ALA A 104 -12.58 3.11 2.85
CA ALA A 104 -13.98 3.47 2.73
C ALA A 104 -14.91 2.24 2.71
N GLN A 105 -14.54 1.19 1.97
CA GLN A 105 -15.30 -0.07 1.94
C GLN A 105 -15.31 -0.80 3.28
N MET A 106 -14.16 -0.85 3.97
CA MET A 106 -14.02 -1.43 5.30
C MET A 106 -14.86 -0.68 6.33
N ALA A 107 -14.89 0.65 6.29
CA ALA A 107 -15.70 1.47 7.19
C ALA A 107 -17.21 1.19 7.03
N GLU A 108 -17.69 0.98 5.80
CA GLU A 108 -19.08 0.62 5.55
C GLU A 108 -19.41 -0.78 6.08
N LEU A 109 -18.54 -1.76 5.83
CA LEU A 109 -18.70 -3.11 6.37
C LEU A 109 -18.66 -3.15 7.91
N LYS A 110 -17.77 -2.37 8.54
CA LYS A 110 -17.73 -2.22 10.01
C LYS A 110 -19.08 -1.73 10.53
N LYS A 111 -19.68 -0.69 9.94
CA LYS A 111 -20.99 -0.18 10.37
C LYS A 111 -22.09 -1.25 10.28
N ILE A 112 -22.13 -1.99 9.17
CA ILE A 112 -23.12 -3.06 8.96
C ILE A 112 -22.96 -4.14 10.03
N LEU A 113 -21.74 -4.64 10.21
CA LEU A 113 -21.45 -5.75 11.11
C LEU A 113 -21.60 -5.36 12.58
N TYR A 114 -21.08 -4.22 13.03
CA TYR A 114 -21.29 -3.73 14.40
C TYR A 114 -22.74 -3.33 14.67
N GLY A 115 -23.48 -2.85 13.67
CA GLY A 115 -24.91 -2.56 13.81
C GLY A 115 -25.74 -3.80 14.18
N LYS A 116 -25.33 -4.98 13.69
CA LYS A 116 -25.99 -6.25 13.95
C LYS A 116 -25.43 -6.99 15.16
N PHE A 117 -24.12 -7.17 15.21
CA PHE A 117 -23.44 -8.02 16.20
C PHE A 117 -22.97 -7.27 17.44
N LYS A 118 -22.84 -5.93 17.37
CA LYS A 118 -22.39 -5.09 18.49
C LYS A 118 -21.10 -5.66 19.12
N ASP A 119 -21.14 -5.96 20.43
CA ASP A 119 -20.00 -6.47 21.20
C ASP A 119 -19.67 -7.95 20.89
N SER A 120 -20.46 -8.65 20.07
CA SER A 120 -20.21 -10.06 19.72
C SER A 120 -19.30 -10.25 18.51
N ILE A 121 -18.77 -9.17 17.92
CA ILE A 121 -17.79 -9.21 16.83
C ILE A 121 -16.63 -8.27 17.14
N ASN A 122 -15.41 -8.65 16.76
CA ASN A 122 -14.24 -7.78 16.76
C ASN A 122 -13.66 -7.67 15.35
N LEU A 123 -13.57 -6.45 14.83
CA LEU A 123 -13.05 -6.12 13.50
C LEU A 123 -11.93 -5.08 13.58
N GLU A 124 -11.41 -4.81 14.77
CA GLU A 124 -10.23 -3.97 14.95
C GLU A 124 -8.97 -4.81 14.71
N ASP A 125 -7.94 -4.16 14.15
CA ASP A 125 -6.60 -4.74 14.01
C ASP A 125 -5.88 -4.74 15.36
N ASP A 126 -5.12 -5.80 15.65
CA ASP A 126 -4.10 -5.84 16.71
C ASP A 126 -2.79 -5.17 16.26
#